data_AF-A0A520H095-F1
#
_entry.id   AF-A0A520H095-F1
#
_cell.length_a   1.000
_cell.length_b   1.000
_cell.length_c   1.000
_cell.angle_alpha   90.00
_cell.angle_beta   90.00
_cell.angle_gamma   90.00
#
_symmetry.space_group_name_H-M   'P 1'
#
loop_
_entity.id
_entity.type
_entity.pdbx_description
1 polymer ?
#
loop_
_entity_poly.entity_id
_entity_poly.type
_entity_poly.pdbx_seq_one_letter_code
_entity_poly.pdbx_strand_id
1 'polypeptide(L)'
;MSQRLWSRTGWLIALWGITASTFLTAQSLPQYSSLQRSQQKALQKTIEQVQSANYTLAVAKARLLNRPIQQISPSGRVVQLREISPTGELIYDATYSTTKAGISTRTNSLYAGGSLG
;
A
#
# COMPACT_ATOMS: atom_id res chain seq x y z
N MET A 1 49.38 -26.86 -76.54
CA MET A 1 48.10 -26.68 -75.81
C MET A 1 48.41 -26.21 -74.40
N SER A 2 47.65 -25.19 -73.95
CA SER A 2 47.59 -24.62 -72.59
C SER A 2 48.73 -23.69 -72.14
N GLN A 3 48.63 -22.42 -72.55
CA GLN A 3 49.14 -21.28 -71.79
C GLN A 3 48.11 -20.89 -70.72
N ARG A 4 48.53 -20.83 -69.46
CA ARG A 4 47.72 -20.40 -68.32
C ARG A 4 47.71 -18.88 -68.24
N LEU A 5 46.53 -18.29 -68.42
CA LEU A 5 46.25 -16.89 -68.15
C LEU A 5 45.47 -16.74 -66.83
N TRP A 6 45.84 -15.67 -66.15
CA TRP A 6 45.31 -15.03 -64.95
C TRP A 6 43.80 -15.18 -64.64
N SER A 7 43.47 -15.15 -63.35
CA SER A 7 42.84 -13.95 -62.75
C SER A 7 42.59 -14.11 -61.25
N ARG A 8 42.81 -12.99 -60.56
CA ARG A 8 42.59 -12.75 -59.13
C ARG A 8 41.12 -12.35 -58.97
N THR A 9 40.34 -13.05 -58.15
CA THR A 9 39.02 -12.58 -57.73
C THR A 9 38.54 -13.36 -56.51
N GLY A 10 38.03 -12.65 -55.49
CA GLY A 10 37.10 -13.23 -54.52
C GLY A 10 37.49 -13.17 -53.05
N TRP A 11 37.84 -11.99 -52.52
CA TRP A 11 37.58 -11.71 -51.10
C TRP A 11 36.24 -11.00 -51.05
N LEU A 12 35.19 -11.64 -50.52
CA LEU A 12 33.97 -11.01 -49.98
C LEU A 12 32.90 -12.07 -49.73
N ILE A 13 32.96 -12.86 -48.65
CA ILE A 13 31.74 -13.36 -47.98
C ILE A 13 32.03 -13.59 -46.50
N ALA A 14 31.08 -13.14 -45.68
CA ALA A 14 30.67 -13.69 -44.38
C ALA A 14 30.88 -12.76 -43.18
N LEU A 15 30.03 -11.76 -43.05
CA LEU A 15 29.62 -11.31 -41.72
C LEU A 15 28.18 -10.77 -41.73
N TRP A 16 27.22 -11.65 -42.04
CA TRP A 16 25.83 -11.43 -41.63
C TRP A 16 25.70 -11.87 -40.17
N GLY A 17 26.13 -10.98 -39.26
CA GLY A 17 25.87 -11.11 -37.84
C GLY A 17 24.38 -10.91 -37.58
N ILE A 18 23.65 -12.01 -37.48
CA ILE A 18 22.28 -12.04 -36.99
C ILE A 18 22.33 -11.60 -35.52
N THR A 19 21.98 -10.36 -35.23
CA THR A 19 21.74 -9.87 -33.87
C THR A 19 20.39 -10.42 -33.39
N ALA A 20 20.39 -11.71 -33.01
CA ALA A 20 19.26 -12.31 -32.32
C ALA A 20 19.23 -11.79 -30.86
N SER A 21 18.64 -10.61 -30.67
CA SER A 21 18.28 -10.10 -29.36
C SER A 21 17.15 -10.95 -28.78
N THR A 22 17.51 -12.06 -28.13
CA THR A 22 16.56 -12.84 -27.34
C THR A 22 16.19 -11.99 -26.12
N PHE A 23 14.97 -11.45 -26.12
CA PHE A 23 14.39 -10.79 -24.96
C PHE A 23 14.14 -11.86 -23.88
N LEU A 24 15.14 -12.08 -23.02
CA LEU A 24 14.97 -12.82 -21.78
C LEU A 24 14.07 -12.00 -20.86
N THR A 25 12.76 -12.21 -20.96
CA THR A 25 11.83 -11.70 -19.95
C THR A 25 12.06 -12.51 -18.68
N ALA A 26 12.51 -11.84 -17.61
CA ALA A 26 12.61 -12.47 -16.30
C ALA A 26 11.19 -12.83 -15.85
N GLN A 27 10.84 -14.12 -15.88
CA GLN A 27 9.59 -14.59 -15.30
C GLN A 27 9.63 -14.30 -13.80
N SER A 28 8.74 -13.41 -13.33
CA SER A 28 8.63 -13.11 -11.91
C SER A 28 8.29 -14.40 -11.18
N LEU A 29 9.22 -14.93 -10.37
CA LEU A 29 8.92 -16.07 -9.52
C LEU A 29 7.75 -15.68 -8.60
N PRO A 30 6.69 -16.49 -8.53
CA PRO A 30 5.59 -16.20 -7.62
C PRO A 30 6.15 -16.18 -6.19
N GLN A 31 6.04 -15.04 -5.50
CA GLN A 31 6.54 -14.87 -4.12
C GLN A 31 5.98 -15.92 -3.14
N TYR A 32 4.80 -16.48 -3.45
CA TYR A 32 4.14 -17.51 -2.65
C TYR A 32 3.55 -18.59 -3.55
N SER A 33 3.71 -19.85 -3.13
CA SER A 33 3.05 -21.02 -3.70
C SER A 33 1.52 -20.94 -3.58
N SER A 34 0.81 -21.71 -4.39
CA SER A 34 -0.66 -21.81 -4.33
C SER A 34 -1.17 -22.25 -2.95
N LEU A 35 -0.46 -23.19 -2.31
CA LEU A 35 -0.74 -23.64 -0.94
C LEU A 35 -0.61 -22.49 0.07
N GLN A 36 0.50 -21.74 0.01
CA GLN A 36 0.74 -20.60 0.90
C GLN A 36 -0.34 -19.51 0.74
N ARG A 37 -0.75 -19.21 -0.49
CA ARG A 37 -1.83 -18.25 -0.75
C ARG A 37 -3.18 -18.73 -0.19
N SER A 38 -3.47 -20.03 -0.30
CA SER A 38 -4.68 -20.62 0.27
C SER A 38 -4.70 -20.50 1.80
N GLN A 39 -3.58 -20.81 2.45
CA GLN A 39 -3.41 -20.66 3.90
C GLN A 39 -3.55 -19.21 4.35
N GLN A 40 -2.94 -18.25 3.63
CA GLN A 40 -3.09 -16.83 3.91
C GLN A 40 -4.55 -16.37 3.83
N LYS A 41 -5.29 -16.80 2.80
CA LYS A 41 -6.73 -16.49 2.66
C LYS A 41 -7.57 -17.10 3.77
N ALA A 42 -7.29 -18.35 4.14
CA ALA A 42 -7.98 -18.99 5.25
C ALA A 42 -7.74 -18.25 6.57
N LEU A 43 -6.48 -17.89 6.86
CA LEU A 43 -6.11 -17.12 8.04
C LEU A 43 -6.77 -15.74 8.05
N GLN A 44 -6.73 -15.02 6.92
CA GLN A 44 -7.38 -13.72 6.78
C GLN A 44 -8.87 -13.82 7.15
N LYS A 45 -9.58 -14.81 6.59
CA LYS A 45 -11.00 -15.03 6.88
C LYS A 45 -11.23 -15.30 8.37
N THR A 46 -10.38 -16.10 9.01
CA THR A 46 -10.48 -16.38 10.45
C THR A 46 -10.28 -15.10 11.27
N ILE A 47 -9.29 -14.29 10.92
CA ILE A 47 -9.02 -13.01 11.61
C ILE A 47 -10.22 -12.06 11.46
N GLU A 48 -10.76 -11.92 10.25
CA GLU A 48 -11.93 -11.07 9.98
C GLU A 48 -13.16 -11.52 10.79
N GLN A 49 -13.39 -12.84 10.88
CA GLN A 49 -14.48 -13.39 11.68
C GLN A 49 -14.32 -13.09 13.17
N VAL A 50 -13.11 -13.28 13.71
CA VAL A 50 -12.82 -13.00 15.12
C VAL A 50 -12.96 -11.51 15.42
N GLN A 51 -12.45 -10.64 14.55
CA GLN A 51 -12.58 -9.19 14.70
C GLN A 51 -14.04 -8.73 14.64
N SER A 52 -14.82 -9.26 13.70
CA SER A 52 -16.25 -8.95 13.58
C SER A 52 -17.05 -9.38 14.82
N ALA A 53 -16.78 -10.57 15.33
CA ALA A 53 -17.40 -11.07 16.56
C ALA A 53 -17.02 -10.19 17.76
N ASN A 54 -15.74 -9.85 17.91
CA ASN A 54 -15.29 -8.97 18.98
C ASN A 54 -15.93 -7.58 18.89
N TYR A 55 -15.94 -6.97 17.71
CA TYR A 55 -16.57 -5.66 17.49
C TYR A 55 -18.06 -5.68 17.84
N THR A 56 -18.77 -6.77 17.52
CA THR A 56 -20.19 -6.92 17.89
C THR A 56 -20.38 -6.90 19.41
N LEU A 57 -19.52 -7.60 20.16
CA LEU A 57 -19.51 -7.57 21.63
C LEU A 57 -19.16 -6.18 22.17
N ALA A 58 -18.19 -5.50 21.56
CA ALA A 58 -17.82 -4.14 21.93
C ALA A 58 -18.99 -3.17 21.74
N VAL A 59 -19.72 -3.25 20.62
CA VAL A 59 -20.90 -2.43 20.34
C VAL A 59 -22.01 -2.71 21.36
N ALA A 60 -22.27 -3.98 21.67
CA ALA A 60 -23.26 -4.34 22.68
C ALA A 60 -22.91 -3.73 24.04
N LYS A 61 -21.65 -3.85 24.48
CA LYS A 61 -21.19 -3.28 25.74
C LYS A 61 -21.20 -1.74 25.73
N ALA A 62 -20.81 -1.11 24.63
CA ALA A 62 -20.87 0.34 24.48
C ALA A 62 -22.31 0.85 24.61
N ARG A 63 -23.28 0.18 23.98
CA ARG A 63 -24.71 0.50 24.11
C ARG A 63 -25.21 0.35 25.55
N LEU A 64 -24.86 -0.75 26.22
CA LEU A 64 -25.23 -0.96 27.63
C LEU A 64 -24.66 0.14 28.55
N LEU A 65 -23.46 0.63 28.27
CA LEU A 65 -22.80 1.68 29.04
C LEU A 65 -23.16 3.10 28.57
N ASN A 66 -24.07 3.26 27.61
CA ASN A 66 -24.40 4.53 26.95
C ASN A 66 -23.15 5.28 26.44
N ARG A 67 -22.17 4.54 25.92
CA ARG A 67 -20.94 5.09 25.32
C ARG A 67 -21.11 5.23 23.81
N PRO A 68 -20.60 6.32 23.22
CA PRO A 68 -20.67 6.50 21.77
C PRO A 68 -19.82 5.46 21.04
N ILE A 69 -20.31 5.01 19.88
CA ILE A 69 -19.54 4.14 18.96
C ILE A 69 -18.56 4.98 18.14
N GLN A 70 -18.94 6.21 17.80
CA GLN A 70 -18.10 7.18 17.12
C GLN A 70 -18.39 8.57 17.69
N GLN A 71 -17.34 9.35 17.90
CA GLN A 71 -17.43 10.74 18.31
C GLN A 71 -16.46 11.58 17.48
N ILE A 72 -16.98 12.66 16.91
CA ILE A 72 -16.20 13.62 16.14
C ILE A 72 -16.14 14.91 16.97
N SER A 73 -14.93 15.32 17.33
CA SER A 73 -14.70 16.57 18.07
C SER A 73 -14.64 17.75 17.11
N PRO A 74 -14.94 18.99 17.57
CA PRO A 74 -14.84 20.21 16.75
C PRO A 74 -13.43 20.43 16.17
N SER A 75 -12.38 19.98 16.87
CA SER A 75 -10.99 20.01 16.42
C SER A 75 -10.67 19.04 15.27
N GLY A 76 -11.64 18.25 14.81
CA GLY A 76 -11.45 17.24 13.76
C GLY A 76 -10.85 15.93 14.25
N ARG A 77 -10.77 15.72 15.58
CA ARG A 77 -10.43 14.42 16.18
C ARG A 77 -11.62 13.48 16.06
N VAL A 78 -11.40 12.30 15.49
CA VAL A 78 -12.39 11.22 15.41
C VAL A 78 -11.99 10.14 16.39
N VAL A 79 -12.87 9.83 17.33
CA VAL A 79 -12.72 8.72 18.27
C VAL A 79 -13.73 7.64 17.88
N GLN A 80 -13.28 6.44 17.57
CA GLN A 80 -14.12 5.34 17.11
C GLN A 80 -13.86 4.08 17.91
N LEU A 81 -14.93 3.38 18.28
CA LEU A 81 -14.87 2.10 18.96
C LEU A 81 -14.22 1.07 18.03
N ARG A 82 -13.19 0.39 18.53
CA ARG A 82 -12.47 -0.67 17.80
C ARG A 82 -12.87 -2.05 18.27
N GLU A 83 -12.75 -2.30 19.58
CA GLU A 83 -12.87 -3.65 20.13
C GLU A 83 -13.16 -3.63 21.63
N ILE A 84 -13.36 -4.81 22.19
CA ILE A 84 -13.43 -5.06 23.63
C ILE A 84 -12.20 -5.86 24.05
N SER A 85 -11.52 -5.41 25.10
CA SER A 85 -10.37 -6.11 25.65
C SER A 85 -10.79 -7.45 26.28
N PRO A 86 -9.85 -8.39 26.53
CA PRO A 86 -10.15 -9.61 27.25
C PRO A 86 -10.70 -9.38 28.66
N THR A 87 -10.36 -8.25 29.30
CA THR A 87 -10.87 -7.83 30.62
C THR A 87 -12.22 -7.12 30.52
N GLY A 88 -12.71 -6.87 29.31
CA GLY A 88 -14.01 -6.25 29.05
C GLY A 88 -13.97 -4.74 28.87
N GLU A 89 -12.80 -4.12 28.77
CA GLU A 89 -12.69 -2.67 28.55
C GLU A 89 -12.99 -2.32 27.09
N LEU A 90 -13.68 -1.20 26.87
CA LEU A 90 -13.91 -0.71 25.51
C LEU A 90 -12.65 -0.01 25.00
N ILE A 91 -12.16 -0.43 23.84
CA ILE A 91 -10.98 0.11 23.22
C ILE A 91 -11.38 1.01 22.04
N TYR A 92 -10.80 2.20 22.00
CA TYR A 92 -11.09 3.22 21.00
C TYR A 92 -9.83 3.63 20.25
N ASP A 93 -9.98 3.86 18.95
CA ASP A 93 -8.97 4.52 18.13
C ASP A 93 -9.26 6.01 18.04
N ALA A 94 -8.21 6.81 18.16
CA ALA A 94 -8.29 8.25 18.00
C ALA A 94 -7.46 8.68 16.80
N THR A 95 -8.14 9.12 15.74
CA THR A 95 -7.51 9.61 14.52
C THR A 95 -7.64 11.12 14.45
N TYR A 96 -6.57 11.81 14.09
CA TYR A 96 -6.56 13.25 13.88
C TYR A 96 -6.57 13.54 12.38
N SER A 97 -7.50 14.38 11.92
CA SER A 97 -7.37 14.99 10.60
C SER A 97 -6.29 16.08 10.67
N THR A 98 -5.15 15.84 10.02
CA THR A 98 -4.06 16.83 9.91
C THR A 98 -4.54 18.14 9.25
N THR A 99 -5.46 18.05 8.29
CA THR A 99 -6.06 19.21 7.60
C THR A 99 -6.92 20.08 8.53
N LYS A 100 -7.81 19.49 9.35
CA LYS A 100 -8.64 20.25 10.29
C LYS A 100 -7.87 20.72 11.53
N ALA A 101 -6.89 19.94 11.98
CA ALA A 101 -5.96 20.37 13.02
C ALA A 101 -5.15 21.61 12.56
N GLY A 102 -4.69 21.64 11.31
CA GLY A 102 -4.01 22.80 10.72
C GLY A 102 -4.90 24.04 10.60
N ILE A 103 -6.20 23.88 10.32
CA ILE A 103 -7.18 24.99 10.30
C ILE A 103 -7.42 25.52 11.72
N SER A 104 -7.54 24.65 12.72
CA SER A 104 -7.73 25.05 14.13
C SER A 104 -6.49 25.73 14.74
N THR A 105 -5.29 25.44 14.23
CA THR A 105 -4.02 25.96 14.73
C THR A 105 -3.54 27.20 13.96
N ARG A 106 -4.30 27.72 12.97
CA ARG A 106 -3.98 29.03 12.37
C ARG A 106 -4.21 30.12 13.41
N THR A 107 -3.14 30.50 14.08
CA THR A 107 -3.04 31.72 14.86
C THR A 107 -3.34 32.92 13.95
N ASN A 108 -4.48 33.58 14.18
CA ASN A 108 -4.94 34.73 13.40
C ASN A 108 -4.15 36.03 13.71
N SER A 109 -2.92 35.92 14.22
CA SER A 109 -2.16 37.01 14.83
C SER A 109 -0.82 37.27 14.14
N LEU A 110 -0.78 37.26 12.81
CA LEU A 110 0.41 37.73 12.07
C LEU A 110 0.06 38.67 10.91
N TYR A 111 -1.03 39.41 11.02
CA TYR A 111 -1.30 40.61 10.22
C TYR A 111 -1.55 41.79 11.15
N ALA A 112 -0.50 42.25 11.81
CA ALA A 112 -0.48 43.53 12.50
C ALA A 112 0.92 44.14 12.39
N GLY A 113 1.19 44.81 11.26
CA GLY A 113 2.17 45.89 11.18
C GLY A 113 3.65 45.49 11.06
N GLY A 114 4.10 45.20 9.84
CA GLY A 114 5.52 45.17 9.53
C GLY A 114 5.78 45.50 8.06
N SER A 115 6.02 46.77 7.76
CA SER A 115 6.46 47.24 6.45
C SER A 115 7.74 46.52 6.05
N LEU A 116 7.83 46.07 4.79
CA LEU A 116 9.11 45.70 4.19
C LEU A 116 9.91 47.00 4.00
N GLY A 117 10.94 47.16 4.83
CA GLY A 117 12.05 48.07 4.54
C GLY A 117 13.07 47.38 3.65
#